data_AF-A0ABD6FMY7-F1
#
_entry.id   AF-A0ABD6FMY7-F1
#
_cell.length_a   1.000
_cell.length_b   1.000
_cell.length_c   1.000
_cell.angle_alpha   90.00
_cell.angle_beta   90.00
_cell.angle_gamma   90.00
#
_symmetry.space_group_name_H-M   'P 1'
#
loop_
_entity.id
_entity.type
_entity.pdbx_description
1 polymer ?
#
loop_
_entity_poly.entity_id
_entity_poly.type
_entity_poly.pdbx_seq_one_letter_code
_entity_poly.pdbx_strand_id
1 'polypeptide(L)'
;SERGKRLGDMLVGTYAMRTRGGRTMLPPVVMPYSLAEWASTADISRLPDGLALTARLFLARAATMEPATRARLGSVIGARILEHVAPPPPPGTHPETVTAAVLATRRDREYAVALRESAADAEETARAARLPYGMEDVDN
;
A
#
# COMPACT_ATOMS: atom_id res chain seq x y z
N SER A 1 12.16 -0.13 31.50
CA SER A 1 11.47 0.91 30.71
C SER A 1 10.46 0.29 29.77
N GLU A 2 9.19 0.30 30.19
CA GLU A 2 8.02 -0.11 29.41
C GLU A 2 7.61 0.96 28.40
N ARG A 3 8.29 1.05 27.25
CA ARG A 3 7.94 2.09 26.26
C ARG A 3 8.20 1.73 24.80
N GLY A 4 8.14 0.44 24.46
CA GLY A 4 8.30 -0.03 23.07
C GLY A 4 7.23 -1.04 22.61
N LYS A 5 6.33 -1.46 23.50
CA LYS A 5 5.30 -2.45 23.18
C LYS A 5 4.10 -1.73 22.55
N ARG A 6 3.80 -2.06 21.28
CA ARG A 6 2.52 -1.84 20.57
C ARG A 6 2.37 -0.63 19.62
N LEU A 7 3.40 -0.31 18.83
CA LEU A 7 3.18 0.37 17.53
C LEU A 7 3.58 -0.47 16.31
N GLY A 8 4.34 -1.55 16.50
CA GLY A 8 4.80 -2.44 15.42
C GLY A 8 3.86 -3.60 15.06
N ASP A 9 2.94 -4.00 15.94
CA ASP A 9 2.23 -5.28 15.78
C ASP A 9 0.93 -5.19 14.94
N MET A 10 0.69 -4.10 14.19
CA MET A 10 -0.62 -3.92 13.56
C MET A 10 -0.63 -3.15 12.24
N LEU A 11 0.23 -3.52 11.28
CA LEU A 11 0.01 -3.08 9.89
C LEU A 11 0.43 -4.11 8.84
N VAL A 12 0.06 -5.38 9.08
CA VAL A 12 -0.10 -6.35 7.99
C VAL A 12 -1.51 -6.18 7.42
N GLY A 13 -1.57 -5.53 6.26
CA GLY A 13 -2.75 -5.50 5.39
C GLY A 13 -3.84 -4.51 5.81
N THR A 14 -4.21 -3.63 4.88
CA THR A 14 -5.38 -2.72 4.93
C THR A 14 -5.33 -1.58 5.96
N TYR A 15 -4.82 -0.44 5.47
CA TYR A 15 -5.00 0.91 5.99
C TYR A 15 -6.34 1.13 6.73
N ALA A 16 -6.31 1.08 8.06
CA ALA A 16 -7.46 1.35 8.92
C ALA A 16 -7.43 2.81 9.38
N MET A 17 -8.39 3.62 8.93
CA MET A 17 -8.62 4.98 9.44
C MET A 17 -9.62 4.91 10.59
N ARG A 18 -9.29 5.52 11.74
CA ARG A 18 -10.15 5.55 12.91
C ARG A 18 -11.18 6.68 12.79
N THR A 19 -12.46 6.36 12.65
CA THR A 19 -13.56 7.31 12.86
C THR A 19 -14.22 7.05 14.22
N ARG A 20 -14.81 8.08 14.86
CA ARG A 20 -15.62 7.93 16.07
C ARG A 20 -16.86 7.09 15.72
N GLY A 21 -16.82 5.78 16.00
CA GLY A 21 -17.98 4.89 15.82
C GLY A 21 -17.70 3.46 15.35
N GLY A 22 -16.49 3.15 14.86
CA GLY A 22 -16.13 1.79 14.44
C GLY A 22 -15.01 1.77 13.42
N ARG A 23 -14.34 0.62 13.25
CA ARG A 23 -13.30 0.42 12.23
C ARG A 23 -13.96 0.23 10.86
N THR A 24 -14.30 1.31 10.16
CA THR A 24 -14.69 1.20 8.75
C THR A 24 -13.45 0.97 7.91
N MET A 25 -13.31 -0.23 7.35
CA MET A 25 -12.26 -0.52 6.37
C MET A 25 -12.63 0.14 5.04
N LEU A 26 -11.71 0.92 4.47
CA LEU A 26 -11.90 1.45 3.12
C LEU A 26 -11.85 0.30 2.11
N PRO A 27 -12.69 0.31 1.06
CA PRO A 27 -12.66 -0.70 0.02
C PRO A 27 -11.25 -0.87 -0.55
N PRO A 28 -10.84 -2.10 -0.92
CA PRO A 28 -9.58 -2.29 -1.62
C PRO A 28 -9.64 -1.59 -2.97
N VAL A 29 -8.62 -0.78 -3.28
CA VAL A 29 -8.42 -0.25 -4.62
C VAL A 29 -7.88 -1.39 -5.49
N VAL A 30 -8.59 -1.70 -6.57
CA VAL A 30 -8.24 -2.79 -7.50
C VAL A 30 -7.53 -2.20 -8.72
N MET A 31 -6.51 -2.89 -9.22
CA MET A 31 -5.81 -2.52 -10.45
C MET A 31 -6.78 -2.56 -11.65
N PRO A 32 -7.01 -1.44 -12.36
CA PRO A 32 -7.78 -1.46 -13.59
C PRO A 32 -7.05 -2.26 -14.67
N TYR A 33 -7.77 -3.19 -15.32
CA TYR A 33 -7.18 -4.09 -16.32
C TYR A 33 -6.48 -3.33 -17.47
N SER A 34 -7.07 -2.24 -17.95
CA SER A 34 -6.51 -1.43 -19.05
C SER A 34 -5.17 -0.76 -18.73
N LEU A 35 -4.82 -0.64 -17.45
CA LEU A 35 -3.57 -0.02 -16.99
C LEU A 35 -2.60 -1.02 -16.36
N ALA A 36 -2.94 -2.31 -16.29
CA ALA A 36 -2.10 -3.31 -15.65
C ALA A 36 -0.72 -3.42 -16.32
N GLU A 37 -0.68 -3.45 -17.65
CA GLU A 37 0.56 -3.53 -18.43
C GLU A 37 1.41 -2.25 -18.25
N TRP A 38 0.80 -1.08 -18.40
CA TRP A 38 1.49 0.19 -18.15
C TRP A 38 2.04 0.28 -16.72
N ALA A 39 1.22 -0.04 -15.71
CA ALA A 39 1.61 0.03 -14.32
C ALA A 39 2.74 -0.95 -13.96
N SER A 40 2.85 -2.07 -14.69
CA SER A 40 3.95 -3.03 -14.50
C SER A 40 5.33 -2.48 -14.88
N THR A 41 5.36 -1.52 -15.81
CA THR A 41 6.59 -0.89 -16.32
C THR A 41 6.78 0.54 -15.83
N ALA A 42 5.73 1.14 -15.27
CA ALA A 42 5.78 2.49 -14.72
C ALA A 42 6.67 2.55 -13.47
N ASP A 43 7.61 3.49 -13.51
CA ASP A 43 8.26 3.99 -12.33
C ASP A 43 7.30 4.89 -11.55
N ILE A 44 7.09 4.53 -10.29
CA ILE A 44 6.20 5.23 -9.37
C ILE A 44 7.06 5.55 -8.16
N SER A 45 7.43 6.82 -8.06
CA SER A 45 8.19 7.34 -6.93
C SER A 45 7.35 7.34 -5.66
N ARG A 46 8.00 7.58 -4.51
CA ARG A 46 7.30 7.66 -3.22
C ARG A 46 6.29 8.81 -3.24
N LEU A 47 5.00 8.45 -3.24
CA LEU A 47 3.91 9.40 -3.05
C LEU A 47 3.91 9.96 -1.62
N PRO A 48 3.65 11.27 -1.43
CA PRO A 48 3.34 11.81 -0.12
C PRO A 48 2.15 11.07 0.50
N ASP A 49 2.27 10.64 1.75
CA ASP A 49 1.23 9.82 2.40
C ASP A 49 -0.11 10.53 2.48
N GLY A 50 -0.10 11.86 2.70
CA GLY A 50 -1.31 12.67 2.64
C GLY A 50 -2.02 12.61 1.29
N LEU A 51 -1.27 12.66 0.18
CA LEU A 51 -1.84 12.57 -1.17
C LEU A 51 -2.44 11.19 -1.43
N ALA A 52 -1.74 10.13 -1.04
CA ALA A 52 -2.24 8.76 -1.20
C ALA A 52 -3.51 8.50 -0.38
N LEU A 53 -3.56 9.01 0.87
CA LEU A 53 -4.75 8.91 1.71
C LEU A 53 -5.92 9.71 1.12
N THR A 54 -5.69 10.96 0.69
CA THR A 54 -6.71 11.79 0.05
C THR A 54 -7.27 11.11 -1.20
N ALA A 55 -6.40 10.57 -2.05
CA ALA A 55 -6.80 9.84 -3.25
C ALA A 55 -7.66 8.61 -2.92
N ARG A 56 -7.28 7.85 -1.89
CA ARG A 56 -8.02 6.66 -1.45
C ARG A 56 -9.41 7.01 -0.91
N LEU A 57 -9.51 8.05 -0.08
CA LEU A 57 -10.79 8.54 0.44
C LEU A 57 -11.70 9.07 -0.66
N PHE A 58 -11.12 9.78 -1.62
CA PHE A 58 -11.84 10.25 -2.80
C PHE A 58 -12.42 9.08 -3.60
N LEU A 59 -11.61 8.07 -3.96
CA LEU A 59 -12.09 6.90 -4.70
C LEU A 59 -13.19 6.14 -3.95
N ALA A 60 -13.05 6.00 -2.63
CA ALA A 60 -14.07 5.35 -1.80
C ALA A 60 -15.43 6.08 -1.80
N ARG A 61 -15.43 7.40 -2.02
CA ARG A 61 -16.65 8.22 -2.03
C ARG A 61 -17.16 8.54 -3.44
N ALA A 62 -16.31 8.44 -4.46
CA ALA A 62 -16.55 8.94 -5.82
C ALA A 62 -17.92 8.53 -6.40
N ALA A 63 -18.36 7.30 -6.16
CA ALA A 63 -19.65 6.78 -6.64
C ALA A 63 -20.89 7.53 -6.10
N THR A 64 -20.77 8.21 -4.96
CA THR A 64 -21.86 8.95 -4.29
C THR A 64 -21.72 10.47 -4.40
N MET A 65 -20.71 10.94 -5.13
CA MET A 65 -20.44 12.37 -5.30
C MET A 65 -21.25 12.95 -6.45
N GLU A 66 -21.54 14.24 -6.35
CA GLU A 66 -22.08 15.01 -7.45
C GLU A 66 -21.09 14.99 -8.64
N PRO A 67 -21.56 14.74 -9.88
CA PRO A 67 -20.68 14.51 -11.04
C PRO A 67 -19.66 15.61 -11.32
N ALA A 68 -20.03 16.89 -11.26
CA ALA A 68 -19.12 18.00 -11.54
C ALA A 68 -18.02 18.10 -10.48
N THR A 69 -18.39 17.94 -9.21
CA THR A 69 -17.45 17.93 -8.08
C THR A 69 -16.50 16.75 -8.17
N ARG A 70 -17.00 15.56 -8.51
CA ARG A 70 -16.21 14.35 -8.74
C ARG A 70 -15.18 14.58 -9.84
N ALA A 71 -15.61 15.08 -11.00
CA ALA A 71 -14.72 15.34 -12.14
C ALA A 71 -13.61 16.35 -11.77
N ARG A 72 -13.97 17.43 -11.06
CA ARG A 72 -13.01 18.44 -10.61
C ARG A 72 -11.96 17.86 -9.66
N LEU A 73 -12.41 17.18 -8.60
CA LEU A 73 -11.49 16.61 -7.60
C LEU A 73 -10.65 15.47 -8.18
N GLY A 74 -11.25 14.61 -9.00
CA GLY A 74 -10.54 13.53 -9.69
C GLY A 74 -9.43 14.08 -10.58
N SER A 75 -9.68 15.17 -11.31
CA SER A 75 -8.67 15.83 -12.16
C SER A 75 -7.53 16.42 -11.32
N VAL A 76 -7.83 17.12 -10.23
CA VAL A 76 -6.82 17.72 -9.34
C VAL A 76 -5.95 16.64 -8.68
N ILE A 77 -6.57 15.59 -8.14
CA ILE A 77 -5.85 14.48 -7.49
C ILE A 77 -5.01 13.72 -8.51
N GLY A 78 -5.58 13.42 -9.68
CA GLY A 78 -4.89 12.72 -10.76
C GLY A 78 -3.66 13.50 -11.24
N ALA A 79 -3.78 14.80 -11.46
CA ALA A 79 -2.64 15.65 -11.87
C ALA A 79 -1.49 15.58 -10.86
N ARG A 80 -1.79 15.71 -9.56
CA ARG A 80 -0.77 15.61 -8.50
C ARG A 80 -0.14 14.24 -8.39
N ILE A 81 -0.88 13.17 -8.66
CA ILE A 81 -0.32 11.82 -8.71
C ILE A 81 0.62 11.67 -9.89
N LEU A 82 0.26 12.22 -11.05
CA LEU A 82 1.08 12.12 -12.27
C LEU A 82 2.44 12.81 -12.14
N GLU A 83 2.60 13.79 -11.23
CA GLU A 83 3.91 14.39 -10.89
C GLU A 83 4.93 13.36 -10.34
N HIS A 84 4.44 12.20 -9.86
CA HIS A 84 5.24 11.17 -9.22
C HIS A 84 5.42 9.89 -10.06
N VAL A 85 4.95 9.90 -11.31
CA VAL A 85 4.88 8.70 -12.16
C VAL A 85 5.54 8.94 -13.51
N ALA A 86 6.34 7.98 -13.96
CA ALA A 86 6.95 7.99 -15.29
C ALA A 86 6.99 6.56 -15.87
N PRO A 87 6.71 6.33 -17.16
CA PRO A 87 6.17 7.30 -18.13
C PRO A 87 4.70 7.65 -17.84
N PRO A 88 4.17 8.75 -18.40
CA PRO A 88 2.75 9.09 -18.26
C PRO A 88 1.85 7.96 -18.78
N PRO A 89 0.61 7.83 -18.27
CA PRO A 89 -0.34 6.83 -18.74
C PRO A 89 -0.74 7.07 -20.20
N PRO A 90 -1.32 6.06 -20.87
CA PRO A 90 -1.86 6.22 -22.22
C PRO A 90 -2.79 7.44 -22.35
N PRO A 91 -2.72 8.19 -23.47
CA PRO A 91 -3.60 9.34 -23.70
C PRO A 91 -5.08 8.97 -23.56
N GLY A 92 -5.88 9.89 -23.00
CA GLY A 92 -7.31 9.66 -22.76
C GLY A 92 -7.62 8.84 -21.50
N THR A 93 -6.62 8.44 -20.72
CA THR A 93 -6.84 7.76 -19.44
C THR A 93 -7.58 8.67 -18.46
N HIS A 94 -8.70 8.18 -17.91
CA HIS A 94 -9.47 8.92 -16.92
C HIS A 94 -8.65 9.14 -15.61
N PRO A 95 -8.67 10.34 -15.00
CA PRO A 95 -7.87 10.65 -13.81
C PRO A 95 -8.08 9.68 -12.64
N GLU A 96 -9.32 9.20 -12.45
CA GLU A 96 -9.63 8.22 -11.40
C GLU A 96 -9.02 6.85 -11.68
N THR A 97 -8.96 6.45 -12.95
CA THR A 97 -8.42 5.15 -13.37
C THR A 97 -6.91 5.11 -13.16
N VAL A 98 -6.18 6.16 -13.54
CA VAL A 98 -4.75 6.25 -13.25
C VAL A 98 -4.49 6.33 -11.74
N THR A 99 -5.30 7.08 -11.00
CA THR A 99 -5.20 7.16 -9.54
C THR A 99 -5.37 5.77 -8.90
N ALA A 100 -6.34 4.99 -9.36
CA ALA A 100 -6.56 3.62 -8.88
C ALA A 100 -5.37 2.70 -9.20
N ALA A 101 -4.85 2.75 -10.42
CA ALA A 101 -3.70 1.95 -10.84
C ALA A 101 -2.45 2.24 -10.00
N VAL A 102 -2.16 3.52 -9.76
CA VAL A 102 -0.99 3.93 -8.96
C VAL A 102 -1.13 3.46 -7.50
N LEU A 103 -2.31 3.63 -6.89
CA LEU A 103 -2.55 3.18 -5.52
C LEU A 103 -2.50 1.65 -5.38
N ALA A 104 -3.02 0.92 -6.37
CA ALA A 104 -2.93 -0.54 -6.41
C ALA A 104 -1.47 -1.00 -6.52
N THR A 105 -0.70 -0.40 -7.43
CA THR A 105 0.74 -0.71 -7.60
C THR A 105 1.53 -0.47 -6.33
N ARG A 106 1.29 0.67 -5.65
CA ARG A 106 1.94 0.98 -4.38
C ARG A 106 1.62 -0.08 -3.31
N ARG A 107 0.34 -0.44 -3.16
CA ARG A 107 -0.10 -1.48 -2.22
C ARG A 107 0.59 -2.81 -2.51
N ASP A 108 0.68 -3.20 -3.78
CA ASP A 108 1.25 -4.48 -4.17
C ASP A 108 2.77 -4.51 -3.93
N ARG A 109 3.47 -3.38 -4.14
CA ARG A 109 4.89 -3.23 -3.77
C ARG A 109 5.11 -3.31 -2.27
N GLU A 110 4.28 -2.63 -1.47
CA GLU A 110 4.34 -2.71 -0.01
C GLU A 110 4.08 -4.13 0.49
N TYR A 111 3.10 -4.81 -0.10
CA TYR A 111 2.79 -6.21 0.21
C TYR A 111 3.96 -7.15 -0.14
N ALA A 112 4.61 -6.94 -1.29
CA ALA A 112 5.79 -7.71 -1.70
C ALA A 112 7.01 -7.48 -0.79
N VAL A 113 7.18 -6.27 -0.23
CA VAL A 113 8.22 -5.99 0.78
C VAL A 113 7.91 -6.75 2.07
N ALA A 114 6.69 -6.60 2.60
CA ALA A 114 6.28 -7.27 3.84
C ALA A 114 6.36 -8.81 3.74
N LEU A 115 6.03 -9.38 2.57
CA LEU A 115 6.14 -10.81 2.34
C LEU A 115 7.60 -11.29 2.37
N ARG A 116 8.54 -10.50 1.85
CA ARG A 116 9.98 -10.81 1.88
C ARG A 116 10.55 -10.71 3.30
N GLU A 117 10.13 -9.72 4.07
CA GLU A 117 10.52 -9.58 5.48
C GLU A 117 10.04 -10.80 6.29
N SER A 118 8.76 -11.17 6.15
CA SER A 118 8.17 -12.36 6.79
C SER A 118 8.89 -13.66 6.42
N ALA A 119 9.29 -13.81 5.16
CA ALA A 119 10.05 -14.98 4.72
C ALA A 119 11.45 -15.05 5.35
N ALA A 120 12.15 -13.91 5.47
CA ALA A 120 13.46 -13.85 6.12
C ALA A 120 13.38 -14.21 7.61
N ASP A 121 12.37 -13.69 8.33
CA ASP A 121 12.14 -14.01 9.74
C ASP A 121 11.85 -15.51 9.94
N ALA A 122 11.10 -16.13 9.02
CA ALA A 122 10.80 -17.55 9.04
C ALA A 122 12.05 -18.42 8.80
N GLU A 123 12.94 -18.02 7.89
CA GLU A 123 14.22 -18.70 7.65
C GLU A 123 15.17 -18.60 8.85
N GLU A 124 15.25 -17.44 9.50
CA GLU A 124 16.05 -17.24 10.70
C GLU A 124 15.54 -18.12 11.84
N THR A 125 14.21 -18.15 12.05
CA THR A 125 13.57 -19.01 13.05
C THR A 125 13.85 -20.49 12.77
N ALA A 126 13.74 -20.92 11.50
CA ALA A 126 14.03 -22.30 11.10
C ALA A 126 15.51 -22.67 11.26
N ARG A 127 16.44 -21.73 11.04
CA ARG A 127 17.88 -21.93 11.26
C ARG A 127 18.19 -22.06 12.74
N ALA A 128 17.64 -21.18 13.57
CA ALA A 128 17.79 -21.24 15.02
C ALA A 128 17.26 -22.56 15.60
N ALA A 129 16.12 -23.05 15.08
CA ALA A 129 15.54 -24.34 15.47
C ALA A 129 16.33 -25.56 14.97
N ARG A 130 17.15 -25.43 13.92
CA ARG A 130 17.97 -26.51 13.34
C ARG A 130 19.37 -26.61 13.95
N LEU A 131 19.83 -25.62 14.71
CA LEU A 131 21.06 -25.72 15.49
C LEU A 131 20.87 -26.84 16.54
N PRO A 132 21.62 -27.95 16.46
CA PRO A 132 21.57 -28.96 17.49
C PRO A 132 22.09 -28.31 18.78
N TYR A 133 21.41 -28.54 19.90
CA TYR A 133 21.98 -28.26 21.21
C TYR A 133 23.30 -29.04 21.33
N GLY A 134 24.39 -28.37 21.02
CA GLY A 134 25.78 -28.82 21.12
C GLY A 134 26.56 -27.75 21.87
N MET A 135 26.04 -27.32 23.01
CA MET A 135 26.91 -26.96 24.12
C MET A 135 26.95 -28.25 24.94
N GLU A 136 27.93 -29.12 24.65
CA GLU A 136 28.35 -30.08 25.65
C GLU A 136 28.69 -29.26 26.89
N ASP A 137 28.01 -29.56 28.00
CA ASP A 137 28.50 -29.21 29.33
C ASP A 137 29.86 -29.90 29.48
N VAL A 138 30.91 -29.23 29.01
CA VAL A 138 32.30 -29.61 29.26
C VAL A 138 32.58 -29.27 30.73
N ASP A 139 32.65 -30.35 31.50
CA ASP A 139 33.30 -30.52 32.80
C ASP A 139 32.86 -29.61 33.98
N ASN A 140 32.25 -30.24 34.99
CA ASN A 140 32.91 -30.50 36.28
C ASN A 140 31.99 -31.25 37.28
#